data_AF-A0A2M9NPS5-F1
#
_entry.id   AF-A0A2M9NPS5-F1
#
_cell.length_a   1.000
_cell.length_b   1.000
_cell.length_c   1.000
_cell.angle_alpha   90.00
_cell.angle_beta   90.00
_cell.angle_gamma   90.00
#
_symmetry.space_group_name_H-M   'P 1'
#
loop_
_entity.id
_entity.type
_entity.pdbx_description
1 polymer ?
#
loop_
_entity_poly.entity_id
_entity_poly.type
_entity_poly.pdbx_seq_one_letter_code
_entity_poly.pdbx_strand_id
1 'polypeptide(L)'
;MSGKEKTSPQQDAYKQLQGKHEIKRPIVKNCLKAFLVGGIFCMVGQAISYFYIYFFNFTEQTAGSPTTATMVFLALLMTGFGFYDRIGQFAGAGSAVPVTGFGNAVISAAIEHRTEGFVLGVGSNMFKLAGSVILFGVFSAFVVALIKTIYLMIGG
;
A
#
# COMPACT_ATOMS: atom_id res chain seq x y z
N MET A 1 -6.84 13.31 -28.55
CA MET A 1 -8.17 13.96 -28.43
C MET A 1 -9.21 12.86 -28.24
N SER A 2 -9.63 12.61 -26.99
CA SER A 2 -10.59 11.53 -26.67
C SER A 2 -11.99 11.93 -27.12
N GLY A 3 -12.62 11.11 -27.95
CA GLY A 3 -13.97 11.33 -28.48
C GLY A 3 -14.98 11.49 -27.36
N LYS A 4 -15.80 12.55 -27.43
CA LYS A 4 -16.92 12.76 -26.53
C LYS A 4 -17.99 11.71 -26.83
N GLU A 5 -18.26 10.80 -25.90
CA GLU A 5 -19.45 9.97 -25.92
C GLU A 5 -20.70 10.85 -25.96
N LYS A 6 -21.65 10.51 -26.84
CA LYS A 6 -22.95 11.18 -26.94
C LYS A 6 -23.79 10.79 -25.72
N THR A 7 -23.75 11.59 -24.66
CA THR A 7 -24.58 11.42 -23.47
C THR A 7 -26.02 11.91 -23.72
N SER A 8 -27.01 11.20 -23.17
CA SER A 8 -28.43 11.59 -23.19
C SER A 8 -28.62 12.94 -22.46
N PRO A 9 -29.59 13.79 -22.85
CA PRO A 9 -29.88 15.05 -22.17
C PRO A 9 -30.07 14.91 -20.64
N GLN A 10 -30.55 13.74 -20.20
CA GLN A 10 -30.70 13.40 -18.78
C GLN A 10 -29.36 13.16 -18.07
N GLN A 11 -28.38 12.56 -18.75
CA GLN A 11 -27.04 12.32 -18.20
C GLN A 11 -26.25 13.63 -18.06
N ASP A 12 -26.45 14.58 -18.98
CA ASP A 12 -25.83 15.91 -18.90
C ASP A 12 -26.46 16.75 -17.79
N ALA A 13 -27.79 16.69 -17.62
CA ALA A 13 -28.47 17.30 -16.48
C ALA A 13 -28.01 16.69 -15.13
N TYR A 14 -27.82 15.37 -15.08
CA TYR A 14 -27.33 14.68 -13.88
C TYR A 14 -25.88 15.03 -13.56
N LYS A 15 -25.00 15.16 -14.57
CA LYS A 15 -23.62 15.65 -14.39
C LYS A 15 -23.57 17.09 -13.89
N GLN A 16 -24.45 17.96 -14.38
CA GLN A 16 -24.56 19.35 -13.89
C GLN A 16 -25.10 19.42 -12.45
N LEU A 17 -26.01 18.52 -12.07
CA LEU A 17 -26.51 18.40 -10.70
C LEU A 17 -25.47 17.80 -9.74
N GLN A 18 -24.71 16.80 -10.20
CA GLN A 18 -23.57 16.24 -9.45
C GLN A 18 -22.49 17.29 -9.23
N GLY A 19 -22.06 18.00 -10.27
CA GLY A 19 -21.02 19.01 -10.17
C GLY A 19 -21.36 20.20 -9.25
N LYS A 20 -22.65 20.45 -8.99
CA LYS A 20 -23.13 21.48 -8.04
C LYS A 20 -23.08 21.02 -6.57
N HIS A 21 -23.17 19.71 -6.31
CA HIS A 21 -23.15 19.14 -4.95
C HIS A 21 -21.85 18.41 -4.61
N GLU A 22 -20.95 18.25 -5.58
CA GLU A 22 -19.67 17.61 -5.36
C GLU A 22 -18.74 18.54 -4.57
N ILE A 23 -18.50 18.18 -3.31
CA ILE A 23 -17.52 18.86 -2.47
C ILE A 23 -16.14 18.68 -3.12
N LYS A 24 -15.55 19.76 -3.64
CA LYS A 24 -14.19 19.75 -4.16
C LYS A 24 -13.24 19.19 -3.09
N ARG A 25 -12.69 18.00 -3.33
CA ARG A 25 -11.76 17.36 -2.41
C ARG A 25 -10.55 18.27 -2.23
N PRO A 26 -10.18 18.68 -1.00
CA PRO A 26 -9.06 19.58 -0.79
C PRO A 26 -7.74 18.83 -1.00
N ILE A 27 -7.29 18.74 -2.26
CA ILE A 27 -6.13 17.95 -2.70
C ILE A 27 -4.90 18.26 -1.86
N VAL A 28 -4.56 19.55 -1.70
CA VAL A 28 -3.37 19.98 -0.94
C VAL A 28 -3.42 19.54 0.53
N LYS A 29 -4.59 19.65 1.17
CA LYS A 29 -4.78 19.24 2.57
C LYS A 29 -4.63 17.72 2.73
N ASN A 30 -5.14 16.96 1.77
CA ASN A 30 -5.02 15.50 1.78
C ASN A 30 -3.59 15.05 1.49
N CYS A 31 -2.89 15.72 0.55
CA CYS A 31 -1.48 15.48 0.28
C CYS A 31 -0.61 15.76 1.52
N LEU A 32 -0.84 16.87 2.22
CA LEU A 32 -0.08 17.20 3.43
C LEU A 32 -0.32 16.18 4.54
N LYS A 33 -1.58 15.77 4.76
CA LYS A 33 -1.91 14.69 5.71
C LYS A 33 -1.24 13.38 5.34
N ALA A 34 -1.31 12.97 4.06
CA ALA A 34 -0.72 11.74 3.59
C ALA A 34 0.82 11.76 3.73
N PHE A 35 1.45 12.89 3.45
CA PHE A 35 2.89 13.07 3.64
C PHE A 35 3.30 12.96 5.11
N LEU A 36 2.59 13.64 6.02
CA LEU A 36 2.90 13.61 7.45
C LEU A 36 2.70 12.22 8.03
N VAL A 37 1.58 11.56 7.73
CA VAL A 37 1.36 10.20 8.23
C VAL A 37 2.36 9.22 7.62
N GLY A 38 2.57 9.26 6.30
CA GLY A 38 3.59 8.43 5.66
C GLY A 38 4.99 8.65 6.26
N GLY A 39 5.35 9.89 6.55
CA GLY A 39 6.60 10.26 7.22
C GLY A 39 6.71 9.66 8.63
N ILE A 40 5.63 9.63 9.41
CA ILE A 40 5.61 8.98 10.72
C ILE A 40 5.81 7.46 10.57
N PHE A 41 5.17 6.80 9.61
CA PHE A 41 5.38 5.38 9.34
C PHE A 41 6.85 5.09 8.96
N CYS A 42 7.46 5.93 8.12
CA CYS A 42 8.87 5.83 7.79
C CYS A 42 9.78 6.03 9.00
N MET A 43 9.46 7.01 9.86
CA MET A 43 10.21 7.28 11.09
C MET A 43 10.16 6.07 12.05
N VAL A 44 9.00 5.44 12.21
CA VAL A 44 8.85 4.20 13.00
C VAL A 44 9.65 3.06 12.38
N GLY A 45 9.60 2.89 11.05
CA GLY A 45 10.40 1.89 10.36
C GLY A 45 11.91 2.10 10.56
N GLN A 46 12.38 3.34 10.49
CA GLN A 46 13.78 3.67 10.73
C GLN A 46 14.19 3.42 12.18
N ALA A 47 13.32 3.74 13.15
CA ALA A 47 13.56 3.43 14.56
C ALA A 47 13.71 1.92 14.80
N ILE A 48 12.87 1.09 14.15
CA ILE A 48 12.96 -0.37 14.21
C ILE A 48 14.26 -0.86 13.55
N SER A 49 14.64 -0.31 12.40
CA SER A 49 15.93 -0.65 11.76
C SER A 49 17.12 -0.34 12.66
N TYR A 50 17.13 0.84 13.29
CA TYR A 50 18.17 1.20 14.25
C TYR A 50 18.16 0.30 15.47
N PHE A 51 16.99 -0.09 15.96
CA PHE A 51 16.90 -1.07 17.04
C PHE A 51 17.60 -2.41 16.66
N TYR A 52 17.39 -2.92 15.44
CA TYR A 52 18.10 -4.13 14.98
C TYR A 52 19.60 -3.92 14.82
N ILE A 53 20.03 -2.76 14.34
CA ILE A 53 21.45 -2.46 14.15
C ILE A 53 22.17 -2.33 15.51
N TYR A 54 21.59 -1.58 16.45
CA TYR A 54 22.21 -1.31 17.75
C TYR A 54 22.14 -2.49 18.72
N PHE A 55 21.06 -3.28 18.71
CA PHE A 55 20.86 -4.35 19.71
C PHE A 55 21.11 -5.77 19.18
N PHE A 56 20.98 -6.00 17.87
CA PHE A 56 21.04 -7.34 17.28
C PHE A 56 22.23 -7.55 16.31
N ASN A 57 23.22 -6.65 16.30
CA ASN A 57 24.41 -6.71 15.42
C ASN A 57 24.07 -6.86 13.93
N PHE A 58 22.92 -6.35 13.49
CA PHE A 58 22.60 -6.28 12.07
C PHE A 58 23.36 -5.14 11.40
N THR A 59 23.70 -5.32 10.14
CA THR A 59 24.20 -4.24 9.27
C THR A 59 23.04 -3.50 8.63
N GLU A 60 23.26 -2.28 8.11
CA GLU A 60 22.23 -1.54 7.38
C GLU A 60 21.61 -2.33 6.22
N GLN A 61 22.41 -3.18 5.56
CA GLN A 61 21.97 -4.02 4.44
C GLN A 61 21.10 -5.20 4.90
N THR A 62 21.34 -5.72 6.10
CA THR A 62 20.65 -6.91 6.61
C THR A 62 19.47 -6.58 7.51
N ALA A 63 19.41 -5.37 8.08
CA ALA A 63 18.33 -4.90 8.94
C ALA A 63 17.00 -4.62 8.18
N GLY A 64 17.06 -4.40 6.86
CA GLY A 64 15.86 -4.07 6.07
C GLY A 64 14.78 -5.16 6.08
N SER A 65 15.19 -6.43 5.96
CA SER A 65 14.28 -7.58 5.98
C SER A 65 13.55 -7.74 7.33
N PRO A 66 14.23 -7.80 8.49
CA PRO A 66 13.54 -7.90 9.78
C PRO A 66 12.71 -6.66 10.10
N THR A 67 13.14 -5.45 9.73
CA THR A 67 12.32 -4.24 9.89
C THR A 67 11.01 -4.34 9.13
N THR A 68 11.07 -4.74 7.85
CA THR A 68 9.88 -4.86 7.01
C THR A 68 8.94 -5.93 7.56
N ALA A 69 9.47 -7.08 8.00
CA ALA A 69 8.69 -8.15 8.61
C ALA A 69 7.97 -7.67 9.89
N THR A 70 8.67 -6.97 10.77
CA THR A 70 8.11 -6.43 12.02
C THR A 70 7.06 -5.36 11.76
N MET A 71 7.31 -4.45 10.81
CA MET A 71 6.33 -3.45 10.40
C MET A 71 5.05 -4.09 9.86
N VAL A 72 5.16 -5.11 9.00
CA VAL A 72 4.01 -5.86 8.51
C VAL A 72 3.29 -6.51 9.68
N PHE A 73 4.00 -7.24 10.55
CA PHE A 73 3.41 -7.92 11.71
C PHE A 73 2.63 -6.96 12.62
N LEU A 74 3.21 -5.80 12.95
CA LEU A 74 2.53 -4.77 13.73
C LEU A 74 1.27 -4.26 13.01
N ALA A 75 1.32 -4.09 11.68
CA ALA A 75 0.16 -3.74 10.90
C ALA A 75 -0.93 -4.82 10.99
N LEU A 76 -0.59 -6.10 10.86
CA LEU A 76 -1.56 -7.21 10.98
C LEU A 76 -2.29 -7.17 12.33
N LEU A 77 -1.56 -6.92 13.42
CA LEU A 77 -2.14 -6.81 14.77
C LEU A 77 -3.05 -5.58 14.88
N MET A 78 -2.58 -4.41 14.43
CA MET A 78 -3.37 -3.18 14.45
C MET A 78 -4.64 -3.27 13.60
N THR A 79 -4.60 -3.98 12.46
CA THR A 79 -5.76 -4.25 11.62
C THR A 79 -6.72 -5.23 12.30
N GLY A 80 -6.19 -6.31 12.89
CA GLY A 80 -7.00 -7.28 13.65
C GLY A 80 -7.75 -6.65 14.83
N PHE A 81 -7.16 -5.66 15.50
CA PHE A 81 -7.80 -4.88 16.56
C PHE A 81 -8.69 -3.72 16.05
N GLY A 82 -8.76 -3.49 14.74
CA GLY A 82 -9.56 -2.42 14.13
C GLY A 82 -9.00 -1.00 14.32
N PHE A 83 -7.77 -0.86 14.81
CA PHE A 83 -7.12 0.43 14.99
C PHE A 83 -6.56 0.97 13.67
N TYR A 84 -6.00 0.08 12.83
CA TYR A 84 -5.38 0.48 11.57
C TYR A 84 -6.37 1.12 10.60
N ASP A 85 -7.59 0.60 10.50
CA ASP A 85 -8.61 1.14 9.59
C ASP A 85 -9.01 2.59 9.95
N ARG A 86 -9.01 2.93 11.26
CA ARG A 86 -9.27 4.32 11.71
C ARG A 86 -8.15 5.26 11.30
N ILE A 87 -6.89 4.81 11.42
CA ILE A 87 -5.74 5.55 10.90
C ILE A 87 -5.87 5.69 9.38
N GLY A 88 -6.27 4.62 8.71
CA GLY A 88 -6.53 4.55 7.27
C GLY A 88 -7.47 5.64 6.75
N GLN A 89 -8.62 5.78 7.42
CA GLN A 89 -9.62 6.80 7.06
C GLN A 89 -9.12 8.23 7.25
N PHE A 90 -8.24 8.47 8.23
CA PHE A 90 -7.68 9.79 8.49
C PHE A 90 -6.47 10.12 7.59
N ALA A 91 -5.60 9.15 7.37
CA ALA A 91 -4.34 9.28 6.66
C ALA A 91 -4.46 9.13 5.13
N GLY A 92 -5.49 8.42 4.68
CA GLY A 92 -5.70 8.10 3.27
C GLY A 92 -4.49 7.40 2.67
N ALA A 93 -3.93 7.99 1.61
CA ALA A 93 -2.76 7.44 0.92
C ALA A 93 -1.54 7.26 1.84
N GLY A 94 -1.39 8.07 2.90
CA GLY A 94 -0.25 8.01 3.81
C GLY A 94 -0.10 6.71 4.59
N SER A 95 -1.19 5.99 4.85
CA SER A 95 -1.17 4.68 5.51
C SER A 95 -1.36 3.51 4.53
N ALA A 96 -1.76 3.79 3.29
CA ALA A 96 -1.97 2.77 2.26
C ALA A 96 -0.71 2.48 1.44
N VAL A 97 0.15 3.48 1.24
CA VAL A 97 1.40 3.37 0.45
C VAL A 97 2.52 2.59 1.17
N PRO A 98 2.77 2.76 2.47
CA PRO A 98 3.81 1.98 3.16
C PRO A 98 3.51 0.48 3.21
N VAL A 99 4.52 -0.34 3.51
CA VAL A 99 4.38 -1.82 3.58
C VAL A 99 3.32 -2.29 4.60
N THR A 100 3.03 -1.45 5.61
CA THR A 100 1.96 -1.66 6.57
C THR A 100 0.57 -1.62 5.93
N GLY A 101 0.38 -0.80 4.89
CA GLY A 101 -0.86 -0.71 4.12
C GLY A 101 -1.14 -1.98 3.33
N PHE A 102 -0.10 -2.62 2.80
CA PHE A 102 -0.21 -3.97 2.21
C PHE A 102 -0.65 -5.00 3.27
N GLY A 103 -0.04 -4.98 4.45
CA GLY A 103 -0.46 -5.83 5.57
C GLY A 103 -1.93 -5.64 5.95
N ASN A 104 -2.39 -4.38 6.04
CA ASN A 104 -3.79 -4.05 6.27
C ASN A 104 -4.70 -4.66 5.20
N ALA A 105 -4.40 -4.43 3.92
CA ALA A 105 -5.23 -4.94 2.82
C ALA A 105 -5.36 -6.48 2.84
N VAL A 106 -4.27 -7.19 3.13
CA VAL A 106 -4.27 -8.66 3.20
C VAL A 106 -5.11 -9.15 4.39
N ILE A 107 -4.98 -8.55 5.57
CA ILE A 107 -5.75 -8.96 6.76
C ILE A 107 -7.20 -8.53 6.68
N SER A 108 -7.51 -7.35 6.15
CA SER A 108 -8.89 -6.93 5.92
C SER A 108 -9.59 -7.92 4.98
N ALA A 109 -8.94 -8.40 3.91
CA ALA A 109 -9.49 -9.45 3.06
C ALA A 109 -9.67 -10.79 3.78
N ALA A 110 -8.74 -11.14 4.67
CA ALA A 110 -8.87 -12.34 5.52
C ALA A 110 -10.07 -12.26 6.47
N ILE A 111 -10.32 -11.09 7.05
CA ILE A 111 -11.42 -10.84 7.99
C ILE A 111 -12.76 -10.84 7.25
N GLU A 112 -12.84 -10.14 6.12
CA GLU A 112 -14.07 -10.01 5.31
C GLU A 112 -14.53 -11.37 4.77
N HIS A 113 -13.62 -12.15 4.18
CA HIS A 113 -13.94 -13.44 3.58
C HIS A 113 -13.83 -14.63 4.56
N ARG A 114 -13.83 -14.35 5.87
CA ARG A 114 -13.79 -15.41 6.89
C ARG A 114 -15.01 -16.33 6.84
N THR A 115 -16.17 -15.78 6.48
CA THR A 115 -17.45 -16.50 6.38
C THR A 115 -17.46 -17.53 5.24
N GLU A 116 -16.60 -17.35 4.24
CA GLU A 116 -16.42 -18.27 3.11
C GLU A 116 -15.50 -19.46 3.44
N GLY A 117 -15.02 -19.55 4.69
CA GLY A 117 -14.16 -20.63 5.18
C GLY A 117 -12.65 -20.35 5.02
N PHE A 118 -11.82 -21.16 5.68
CA PHE A 118 -10.38 -20.88 5.78
C PHE A 118 -9.59 -21.06 4.48
N VAL A 119 -9.98 -22.03 3.64
CA VAL A 119 -9.24 -22.34 2.41
C VAL A 119 -9.77 -21.51 1.24
N LEU A 120 -11.07 -21.62 0.96
CA LEU A 120 -11.71 -20.98 -0.18
C LEU A 120 -11.99 -19.48 0.05
N GLY A 121 -12.24 -19.06 1.29
CA GLY A 121 -12.42 -17.65 1.65
C GLY A 121 -11.12 -16.97 2.01
N VAL A 122 -10.59 -17.27 3.19
CA VAL A 122 -9.43 -16.59 3.77
C VAL A 122 -8.17 -16.80 2.90
N GLY A 123 -7.80 -18.05 2.66
CA GLY A 123 -6.57 -18.39 1.94
C GLY A 123 -6.56 -17.87 0.51
N SER A 124 -7.64 -18.10 -0.25
CA SER A 124 -7.71 -17.69 -1.66
C SER A 124 -7.64 -16.16 -1.83
N ASN A 125 -8.33 -15.38 -1.00
CA ASN A 125 -8.39 -13.93 -1.12
C ASN A 125 -7.10 -13.26 -0.64
N MET A 126 -6.52 -13.75 0.47
CA MET A 126 -5.18 -13.32 0.91
C MET A 126 -4.14 -13.59 -0.17
N PHE A 127 -4.16 -14.79 -0.78
CA PHE A 127 -3.21 -15.17 -1.82
C PHE A 127 -3.42 -14.40 -3.13
N LYS A 128 -4.67 -14.06 -3.49
CA LYS A 128 -4.95 -13.25 -4.67
C LYS A 128 -4.32 -11.86 -4.55
N LEU A 129 -4.46 -11.22 -3.39
CA LEU A 129 -3.83 -9.93 -3.10
C LEU A 129 -2.30 -10.05 -3.03
N ALA A 130 -1.78 -10.95 -2.19
CA ALA A 130 -0.33 -11.10 -1.99
C ALA A 130 0.39 -11.60 -3.24
N GLY A 131 -0.20 -12.56 -3.95
CA GLY A 131 0.35 -13.18 -5.15
C GLY A 131 0.52 -12.19 -6.30
N SER A 132 -0.44 -11.27 -6.50
CA SER A 132 -0.29 -10.22 -7.52
C SER A 132 0.89 -9.29 -7.22
N VAL A 133 1.05 -8.88 -5.96
CA VAL A 133 2.16 -8.01 -5.53
C VAL A 133 3.51 -8.71 -5.69
N ILE A 134 3.60 -9.98 -5.29
CA ILE A 134 4.83 -10.78 -5.45
C ILE A 134 5.18 -10.95 -6.93
N LEU A 135 4.19 -11.29 -7.77
CA LEU A 135 4.40 -11.49 -9.20
C LEU A 135 4.98 -10.24 -9.86
N PHE A 136 4.32 -9.09 -9.69
CA PHE A 136 4.79 -7.83 -10.29
C PHE A 136 6.09 -7.35 -9.64
N GLY A 137 6.26 -7.51 -8.34
CA GLY A 137 7.48 -7.13 -7.63
C GLY A 137 8.72 -7.89 -8.11
N VAL A 138 8.62 -9.22 -8.20
CA VAL A 138 9.72 -10.08 -8.66
C VAL A 138 9.98 -9.87 -10.14
N PHE A 139 8.94 -9.76 -10.97
CA PHE A 139 9.11 -9.53 -12.40
C PHE A 139 9.76 -8.17 -12.70
N SER A 140 9.32 -7.09 -12.05
CA SER A 140 9.95 -5.78 -12.19
C SER A 140 11.39 -5.77 -11.68
N ALA A 141 11.67 -6.43 -10.55
CA ALA A 141 13.03 -6.56 -10.04
C ALA A 141 13.95 -7.31 -11.03
N PHE A 142 13.44 -8.38 -11.66
CA PHE A 142 14.15 -9.11 -12.70
C PHE A 142 14.48 -8.22 -13.92
N VAL A 143 13.51 -7.47 -14.42
CA VAL A 143 13.72 -6.55 -15.57
C VAL A 143 14.78 -5.50 -15.23
N VAL A 144 14.69 -4.86 -14.06
CA VAL A 144 15.68 -3.85 -13.63
C VAL A 144 17.07 -4.48 -13.46
N ALA A 145 17.15 -5.67 -12.86
CA ALA A 145 18.42 -6.40 -12.70
C ALA A 145 19.03 -6.78 -14.06
N LEU A 146 18.22 -7.22 -15.02
CA LEU A 146 18.65 -7.54 -16.38
C LEU A 146 19.22 -6.30 -17.08
N ILE A 147 18.50 -5.17 -17.04
CA ILE A 147 18.97 -3.90 -17.61
C ILE A 147 20.30 -3.47 -16.98
N LYS A 148 20.39 -3.49 -15.64
CA LYS A 148 21.62 -3.17 -14.91
C LYS A 148 22.79 -4.07 -15.33
N THR A 149 22.54 -5.36 -15.48
CA THR A 149 23.57 -6.35 -15.84
C THR A 149 24.10 -6.10 -17.26
N ILE A 150 23.20 -5.86 -18.22
CA ILE A 150 23.58 -5.54 -19.61
C ILE A 150 24.36 -4.21 -19.66
N TYR A 151 23.92 -3.19 -18.91
CA TYR A 151 24.62 -1.91 -18.83
C TYR A 151 26.07 -2.06 -18.34
N LEU A 152 26.28 -2.79 -17.25
CA LEU A 152 27.63 -3.06 -16.71
C LEU A 152 28.50 -3.88 -17.69
N MET A 153 27.90 -4.78 -18.46
CA MET A 153 28.62 -5.60 -19.44
C MET A 153 29.11 -4.80 -20.67
N ILE A 154 28.43 -3.70 -21.02
CA ILE A 154 28.77 -2.84 -22.16
C ILE A 154 29.86 -1.81 -21.82
N GLY A 155 30.36 -1.78 -20.57
CA GLY A 155 31.50 -0.95 -20.16
C GLY A 155 31.13 0.39 -19.52
N GLY A 156 29.94 0.48 -18.92
CA GLY A 156 29.57 1.53 -17.97
C GLY A 156 30.01 1.22 -16.55
#